data_AF-A0A1I7KL91-F1
#
_entry.id   AF-A0A1I7KL91-F1
#
_cell.length_a   1.000
_cell.length_b   1.000
_cell.length_c   1.000
_cell.angle_alpha   90.00
_cell.angle_beta   90.00
_cell.angle_gamma   90.00
#
_symmetry.space_group_name_H-M   'P 1'
#
loop_
_entity.id
_entity.type
_entity.pdbx_description
1 polymer ?
#
loop_
_entity_poly.entity_id
_entity_poly.type
_entity_poly.pdbx_seq_one_letter_code
_entity_poly.pdbx_strand_id
1 'polypeptide(L)'
;MTALVATSSVTDLAEAGADGAWRRLLDWQRDGLDLAFVYSRSLGGLMQTGRGRLARLAPESLTVEAGPCKLLVMLAGAAYEAGPQLFFTPDLSARFNVDGVAVKLANHDWLFFSAETVPANFAIGHMPLTLPAAG
;
A
#
# COMPACT_ATOMS: atom_id res chain seq x y z
N MET A 1 -43.90 -14.46 -6.45
CA MET A 1 -42.84 -14.04 -5.52
C MET A 1 -41.55 -14.00 -6.33
N THR A 2 -41.18 -12.84 -6.85
CA THR A 2 -40.11 -12.68 -7.86
C THR A 2 -38.82 -12.33 -7.15
N ALA A 3 -37.79 -13.17 -7.28
CA ALA A 3 -36.46 -12.89 -6.77
C ALA A 3 -35.80 -11.85 -7.68
N LEU A 4 -35.50 -10.67 -7.14
CA LEU A 4 -34.68 -9.65 -7.78
C LEU A 4 -33.22 -10.10 -7.66
N VAL A 5 -32.65 -10.67 -8.72
CA VAL A 5 -31.19 -10.86 -8.80
C VAL A 5 -30.60 -9.51 -9.17
N ALA A 6 -30.10 -8.79 -8.17
CA ALA A 6 -29.32 -7.57 -8.39
C ALA A 6 -27.95 -7.98 -8.95
N THR A 7 -27.81 -7.94 -10.28
CA THR A 7 -26.51 -7.98 -10.94
C THR A 7 -25.85 -6.62 -10.79
N SER A 8 -25.18 -6.39 -9.67
CA SER A 8 -24.25 -5.27 -9.56
C SER A 8 -23.14 -5.45 -10.60
N SER A 9 -22.90 -4.43 -11.41
CA SER A 9 -21.87 -4.51 -12.44
C SER A 9 -20.48 -4.48 -11.79
N VAL A 10 -19.49 -5.12 -12.41
CA VAL A 10 -18.09 -5.12 -11.91
C VAL A 10 -17.57 -3.69 -11.72
N THR A 11 -18.09 -2.74 -12.50
CA THR A 11 -17.81 -1.31 -12.38
C THR A 11 -18.33 -0.71 -11.08
N ASP A 12 -19.57 -1.02 -10.68
CA ASP A 12 -20.14 -0.53 -9.41
C ASP A 12 -19.35 -1.03 -8.19
N LEU A 13 -18.84 -2.27 -8.27
CA LEU A 13 -18.00 -2.86 -7.23
C LEU A 13 -16.61 -2.23 -7.18
N ALA A 14 -16.05 -1.88 -8.35
CA ALA A 14 -14.77 -1.20 -8.44
C ALA A 14 -14.86 0.26 -7.94
N GLU A 15 -15.93 0.98 -8.27
CA GLU A 15 -16.18 2.34 -7.76
C GLU A 15 -16.44 2.33 -6.26
N ALA A 16 -17.27 1.41 -5.75
CA ALA A 16 -17.47 1.25 -4.30
C ALA A 16 -16.17 0.87 -3.56
N GLY A 17 -15.32 0.05 -4.20
CA GLY A 17 -13.99 -0.29 -3.70
C GLY A 17 -13.03 0.91 -3.67
N ALA A 18 -13.09 1.77 -4.68
CA ALA A 18 -12.30 2.99 -4.76
C ALA A 18 -12.74 4.04 -3.73
N ASP A 19 -14.05 4.24 -3.56
CA ASP A 19 -14.61 5.13 -2.54
C ASP A 19 -14.26 4.65 -1.13
N GLY A 20 -14.36 3.34 -0.88
CA GLY A 20 -13.95 2.72 0.37
C GLY A 20 -12.46 2.89 0.66
N ALA A 21 -11.61 2.76 -0.37
CA ALA A 21 -10.18 2.94 -0.27
C ALA A 21 -9.80 4.38 0.07
N TRP A 22 -10.37 5.35 -0.65
CA TRP A 22 -10.13 6.77 -0.40
C TRP A 22 -10.54 7.18 1.01
N ARG A 23 -11.74 6.75 1.44
CA ARG A 23 -12.23 7.01 2.79
C ARG A 23 -11.34 6.41 3.87
N ARG A 24 -10.83 5.18 3.67
CA ARG A 24 -9.90 4.53 4.58
C ARG A 24 -8.57 5.31 4.69
N LEU A 25 -8.04 5.82 3.59
CA LEU A 25 -6.84 6.68 3.62
C LEU A 25 -7.10 7.99 4.38
N LEU A 26 -8.26 8.63 4.18
CA LEU A 26 -8.65 9.83 4.94
C LEU A 26 -8.75 9.54 6.44
N ASP A 27 -9.36 8.42 6.81
CA ASP A 27 -9.47 8.00 8.21
C ASP A 27 -8.08 7.79 8.82
N TRP A 28 -7.18 7.07 8.14
CA TRP A 28 -5.81 6.85 8.62
C TRP A 28 -4.99 8.14 8.73
N GLN A 29 -5.18 9.09 7.81
CA GLN A 29 -4.54 10.41 7.89
C GLN A 29 -5.06 11.19 9.12
N ARG A 30 -6.38 11.24 9.32
CA ARG A 30 -7.01 11.92 10.46
C ARG A 30 -6.51 11.34 11.78
N ASP A 31 -6.43 10.01 11.86
CA ASP A 31 -6.06 9.29 13.07
C ASP A 31 -4.52 9.28 13.29
N GLY A 32 -3.75 9.75 12.31
CA GLY A 32 -2.29 9.88 12.38
C GLY A 32 -1.58 8.54 12.54
N LEU A 33 -2.14 7.46 11.96
CA LEU A 33 -1.63 6.10 12.11
C LEU A 33 -0.26 5.93 11.47
N ASP A 34 0.61 5.18 12.14
CA ASP A 34 1.87 4.71 11.59
C ASP A 34 1.63 3.47 10.72
N LEU A 35 1.65 3.67 9.41
CA LEU A 35 1.32 2.65 8.41
C LEU A 35 2.60 2.02 7.86
N ALA A 36 2.58 0.72 7.61
CA ALA A 36 3.53 0.12 6.70
C ALA A 36 3.21 0.56 5.27
N PHE A 37 4.23 0.85 4.48
CA PHE A 37 4.05 1.17 3.06
C PHE A 37 5.05 0.44 2.17
N VAL A 38 4.60 0.18 0.94
CA VAL A 38 5.42 -0.34 -0.16
C VAL A 38 5.20 0.56 -1.36
N TYR A 39 6.27 1.10 -1.92
CA TYR A 39 6.27 1.80 -3.19
C TYR A 39 7.10 0.99 -4.18
N SER A 40 6.49 0.59 -5.28
CA SER A 40 7.12 -0.13 -6.38
C SER A 40 7.01 0.70 -7.64
N ARG A 41 8.15 0.98 -8.28
CA ARG A 41 8.14 1.55 -9.61
C ARG A 41 7.77 0.51 -10.66
N SER A 42 7.10 0.97 -11.70
CA SER A 42 6.94 0.20 -12.93
C SER A 42 8.31 -0.32 -13.41
N LEU A 43 8.32 -1.51 -14.02
CA LEU A 43 9.51 -2.21 -14.51
C LEU A 43 10.50 -2.72 -13.43
N GLY A 44 10.09 -2.76 -12.16
CA GLY A 44 10.83 -3.46 -11.10
C GLY A 44 12.13 -2.79 -10.65
N GLY A 45 12.41 -1.56 -11.13
CA GLY A 45 13.69 -0.89 -10.91
C GLY A 45 13.86 -0.22 -9.55
N LEU A 46 12.82 -0.14 -8.72
CA LEU A 46 12.91 0.38 -7.34
C LEU A 46 11.71 -0.11 -6.53
N MET A 47 12.00 -0.76 -5.40
CA MET A 47 11.02 -1.08 -4.37
C MET A 47 11.48 -0.42 -3.07
N GLN A 48 10.74 0.57 -2.60
CA GLN A 48 10.97 1.20 -1.30
C GLN A 48 9.90 0.70 -0.34
N THR A 49 10.32 0.26 0.84
CA THR A 49 9.42 -0.13 1.91
C THR A 49 9.77 0.61 3.17
N GLY A 50 8.80 0.78 4.06
CA GLY A 50 9.04 1.47 5.32
C GLY A 50 7.78 1.63 6.14
N ARG A 51 7.90 2.49 7.16
CA ARG A 51 6.77 2.91 7.99
C ARG A 51 6.67 4.43 7.98
N GLY A 52 5.45 4.93 7.99
CA GLY A 52 5.21 6.37 8.00
C GLY A 52 3.75 6.72 8.15
N ARG A 53 3.50 8.01 8.30
CA ARG A 53 2.15 8.56 8.49
C ARG A 53 1.73 9.31 7.24
N LEU A 54 0.43 9.26 6.92
CA LEU A 54 -0.13 10.13 5.90
C LEU A 54 -0.20 11.54 6.50
N ALA A 55 0.70 12.42 6.09
CA ALA A 55 0.76 13.80 6.59
C ALA A 55 -0.25 14.70 5.87
N ARG A 56 -0.51 14.42 4.60
CA ARG A 56 -1.49 15.13 3.79
C ARG A 56 -2.05 14.20 2.71
N LEU A 57 -3.37 14.15 2.59
CA LEU A 57 -4.08 13.54 1.48
C LEU A 57 -4.95 14.62 0.83
N ALA A 58 -4.80 14.79 -0.48
CA ALA A 58 -5.61 15.66 -1.31
C ALA A 58 -5.88 14.93 -2.64
N PRO A 59 -6.93 15.29 -3.39
CA PRO A 59 -7.30 14.57 -4.62
C PRO A 59 -6.13 14.35 -5.60
N GLU A 60 -5.21 15.32 -5.69
CA GLU A 60 -4.09 15.30 -6.64
C GLU A 60 -2.75 14.85 -6.03
N SER A 61 -2.65 14.72 -4.71
CA SER A 61 -1.37 14.41 -4.06
C SER A 61 -1.50 13.79 -2.67
N LEU A 62 -0.51 12.96 -2.34
CA LEU A 62 -0.34 12.36 -1.03
C LEU A 62 1.07 12.64 -0.52
N THR A 63 1.19 12.96 0.77
CA THR A 63 2.48 13.07 1.45
C THR A 63 2.57 12.04 2.57
N VAL A 64 3.64 11.24 2.54
CA VAL A 64 4.01 10.30 3.60
C VAL A 64 5.21 10.86 4.36
N GLU A 65 5.08 10.94 5.67
CA GLU A 65 6.20 11.27 6.57
C GLU A 65 6.77 9.97 7.15
N ALA A 66 8.01 9.66 6.79
CA ALA A 66 8.74 8.46 7.20
C ALA A 66 10.03 8.86 7.93
N GLY A 67 9.93 9.07 9.24
CA GLY A 67 11.03 9.63 10.04
C GLY A 67 11.41 11.05 9.57
N PRO A 68 12.69 11.33 9.24
CA PRO A 68 13.11 12.65 8.75
C PRO A 68 12.76 12.87 7.26
N CYS A 69 12.32 11.82 6.55
CA CYS A 69 12.05 11.88 5.13
C CYS A 69 10.57 12.17 4.85
N LYS A 70 10.31 12.92 3.77
CA LYS A 70 8.96 13.11 3.22
C LYS A 70 8.91 12.58 1.79
N LEU A 71 7.94 11.71 1.52
CA LEU A 71 7.63 11.24 0.19
C LEU A 71 6.39 11.98 -0.31
N LEU A 72 6.51 12.69 -1.43
CA LEU A 72 5.39 13.30 -2.14
C LEU A 72 5.03 12.43 -3.34
N VAL A 73 3.76 12.03 -3.43
CA VAL A 73 3.22 11.18 -4.49
C VAL A 73 2.13 11.96 -5.22
N MET A 74 2.23 12.01 -6.56
CA MET A 74 1.19 12.60 -7.41
C MET A 74 0.09 11.57 -7.67
N LEU A 75 -1.16 11.97 -7.49
CA LEU A 75 -2.33 11.09 -7.59
C LEU A 75 -3.19 11.34 -8.83
N ALA A 76 -2.78 12.27 -9.70
CA ALA A 76 -3.49 12.53 -10.96
C ALA A 76 -3.62 11.23 -11.78
N GLY A 77 -4.86 10.81 -12.04
CA GLY A 77 -5.17 9.56 -12.75
C GLY A 77 -4.91 8.28 -11.94
N ALA A 78 -4.75 8.37 -10.61
CA ALA A 78 -4.59 7.21 -9.76
C ALA A 78 -5.91 6.45 -9.57
N ALA A 79 -5.81 5.12 -9.49
CA ALA A 79 -6.89 4.23 -9.10
C ALA A 79 -6.64 3.66 -7.70
N TYR A 80 -7.71 3.45 -6.94
CA TYR A 80 -7.65 3.03 -5.55
C TYR A 80 -8.40 1.71 -5.37
N GLU A 81 -7.86 0.86 -4.50
CA GLU A 81 -8.42 -0.45 -4.23
C GLU A 81 -8.29 -0.76 -2.74
N ALA A 82 -9.41 -0.99 -2.07
CA ALA A 82 -9.45 -1.41 -0.68
C ALA A 82 -9.51 -2.93 -0.60
N GLY A 83 -8.81 -3.47 0.40
CA GLY A 83 -8.88 -4.88 0.75
C GLY A 83 -7.55 -5.60 0.67
N PRO A 84 -7.56 -6.93 0.84
CA PRO A 84 -6.34 -7.71 0.95
C PRO A 84 -5.55 -7.76 -0.35
N GLN A 85 -4.26 -7.43 -0.27
CA GLN A 85 -3.31 -7.56 -1.39
C GLN A 85 -2.39 -8.76 -1.18
N LEU A 86 -2.12 -9.48 -2.26
CA LEU A 86 -1.29 -10.69 -2.22
C LEU A 86 0.19 -10.34 -2.27
N PHE A 87 0.93 -10.82 -1.28
CA PHE A 87 2.39 -10.74 -1.22
C PHE A 87 3.02 -12.13 -1.24
N PHE A 88 4.28 -12.19 -1.66
CA PHE A 88 5.09 -13.41 -1.70
C PHE A 88 6.29 -13.26 -0.77
N THR A 89 6.75 -14.37 -0.21
CA THR A 89 8.05 -14.41 0.45
C THR A 89 9.17 -14.20 -0.58
N PRO A 90 10.35 -13.68 -0.17
CA PRO A 90 11.45 -13.42 -1.12
C PRO A 90 11.92 -14.65 -1.90
N ASP A 91 11.82 -15.84 -1.28
CA ASP A 91 12.15 -17.14 -1.88
C ASP A 91 10.98 -17.75 -2.69
N LEU A 92 9.85 -17.05 -2.79
CA LEU A 92 8.62 -17.47 -3.47
C LEU A 92 8.02 -18.78 -2.95
N SER A 93 8.42 -19.24 -1.77
CA SER A 93 7.94 -20.50 -1.19
C SER A 93 6.54 -20.37 -0.58
N ALA A 94 6.13 -19.16 -0.21
CA ALA A 94 4.82 -18.88 0.37
C ALA A 94 4.21 -17.57 -0.13
N ARG A 95 2.89 -17.47 0.04
CA ARG A 95 2.09 -16.28 -0.25
C ARG A 95 1.17 -15.97 0.91
N PHE A 96 0.90 -14.69 1.12
CA PHE A 96 0.01 -14.21 2.19
C PHE A 96 -0.73 -12.96 1.72
N ASN A 97 -1.92 -12.75 2.29
CA ASN A 97 -2.70 -11.54 2.01
C ASN A 97 -2.49 -10.54 3.15
N VAL A 98 -2.36 -9.27 2.82
CA VAL A 98 -2.24 -8.18 3.78
C VAL A 98 -3.39 -7.21 3.53
N ASP A 99 -4.22 -6.95 4.54
CA ASP A 99 -5.29 -5.95 4.39
C ASP A 99 -4.70 -4.55 4.26
N GLY A 100 -5.25 -3.76 3.35
CA GLY A 100 -4.71 -2.43 3.12
C GLY A 100 -5.45 -1.63 2.08
N VAL A 101 -4.75 -0.64 1.55
CA VAL A 101 -5.16 0.18 0.41
C VAL A 101 -4.05 0.17 -0.62
N ALA A 102 -4.37 -0.29 -1.82
CA ALA A 102 -3.53 -0.15 -3.00
C ALA A 102 -3.89 1.11 -3.78
N VAL A 103 -2.87 1.80 -4.26
CA VAL A 103 -2.94 2.99 -5.10
C VAL A 103 -2.13 2.71 -6.35
N LYS A 104 -2.80 2.56 -7.48
CA LYS A 104 -2.21 2.35 -8.80
C LYS A 104 -2.07 3.72 -9.46
N LEU A 105 -0.83 4.17 -9.66
CA LEU A 105 -0.55 5.50 -10.21
C LEU A 105 -0.62 5.48 -11.75
N ALA A 106 -0.85 6.64 -12.36
CA ALA A 106 -0.99 6.77 -13.82
C ALA A 106 0.28 6.36 -14.58
N ASN A 107 1.45 6.46 -13.96
CA ASN A 107 2.73 6.01 -14.52
C ASN A 107 2.98 4.49 -14.30
N HIS A 108 1.96 3.73 -13.92
CA HIS A 108 2.02 2.31 -13.58
C HIS A 108 2.87 1.97 -12.35
N ASP A 109 3.27 2.96 -11.57
CA ASP A 109 3.82 2.71 -10.25
C ASP A 109 2.71 2.25 -9.32
N TRP A 110 3.11 1.50 -8.30
CA TRP A 110 2.19 0.94 -7.33
C TRP A 110 2.62 1.32 -5.92
N LEU A 111 1.67 1.83 -5.15
CA LEU A 111 1.84 2.19 -3.76
C LEU A 111 0.82 1.43 -2.93
N PHE A 112 1.25 0.84 -1.83
CA PHE A 112 0.39 0.10 -0.91
C PHE A 112 0.60 0.57 0.51
N PHE A 113 -0.49 0.70 1.26
CA PHE A 113 -0.51 1.05 2.67
C PHE A 113 -1.25 0.00 3.48
N SER A 114 -0.71 -0.34 4.65
CA SER A 114 -1.39 -1.21 5.61
C SER A 114 -1.21 -0.70 7.03
N ALA A 115 -2.28 -0.79 7.82
CA ALA A 115 -2.24 -0.59 9.25
C ALA A 115 -1.74 -1.85 10.00
N GLU A 116 -1.68 -3.00 9.34
CA GLU A 116 -1.17 -4.22 9.92
C GLU A 116 0.36 -4.14 10.08
N THR A 117 0.86 -4.66 11.18
CA THR A 117 2.29 -4.94 11.31
C THR A 117 2.62 -6.09 10.36
N VAL A 118 3.24 -5.76 9.23
CA VAL A 118 3.83 -6.77 8.35
C VAL A 118 4.77 -7.63 9.21
N PRO A 119 4.65 -8.96 9.19
CA PRO A 119 5.45 -9.86 10.00
C PRO A 119 6.96 -9.55 9.90
N ALA A 120 7.68 -9.55 11.03
CA ALA A 120 9.09 -9.14 11.11
C ALA A 120 10.06 -9.97 10.24
N ASN A 121 9.64 -11.14 9.78
CA ASN A 121 10.35 -11.96 8.80
C ASN A 121 10.30 -11.38 7.37
N PHE A 122 9.57 -10.29 7.14
CA PHE A 122 9.52 -9.54 5.88
C PHE A 122 10.57 -8.42 5.85
N ALA A 123 11.83 -8.75 6.11
CA ALA A 123 12.94 -7.83 5.83
C ALA A 123 13.31 -7.97 4.34
N ILE A 124 12.79 -7.08 3.49
CA ILE A 124 13.29 -6.95 2.13
C ILE A 124 14.69 -6.33 2.20
N GLY A 125 15.72 -7.16 2.08
CA GLY A 125 17.05 -6.72 1.63
C GLY A 125 17.98 -6.09 2.67
N HIS A 126 17.80 -6.27 3.97
CA HIS A 126 18.93 -6.10 4.90
C HIS A 126 19.62 -7.44 5.14
N MET A 127 20.69 -7.68 4.37
CA MET A 127 21.72 -8.60 4.84
C MET A 127 22.21 -8.06 6.19
N PRO A 128 22.20 -8.83 7.29
CA PRO A 128 22.95 -8.42 8.46
C PRO A 128 24.43 -8.35 8.02
N LEU A 129 25.02 -7.16 8.08
CA LEU A 129 26.48 -7.02 8.05
C LEU A 129 27.00 -7.70 9.32
N THR A 130 27.21 -9.01 9.27
CA THR A 130 28.09 -9.69 10.20
C THR A 130 29.49 -9.15 9.93
N LEU A 131 29.90 -8.13 10.69
CA LEU A 131 31.30 -7.80 10.85
C LEU A 131 32.00 -9.07 11.36
N PRO A 132 33.10 -9.52 10.74
CA PRO A 132 33.90 -10.57 11.33
C PRO A 132 34.40 -10.06 12.69
N ALA A 133 34.20 -10.86 13.73
CA ALA A 133 34.79 -10.60 15.03
C ALA A 133 36.31 -10.48 14.82
N ALA A 134 36.85 -9.31 15.15
CA ALA A 134 38.29 -9.12 15.23
C ALA A 134 38.79 -10.05 16.35
N GLY A 135 39.51 -11.10 15.95
CA GLY A 135 40.31 -11.98 16.79
C GLY A 135 41.73 -11.99 16.28
#